data_AF-A0A2N2N748-F1
#
_entry.id   AF-A0A2N2N748-F1
#
_cell.length_a   1.000
_cell.length_b   1.000
_cell.length_c   1.000
_cell.angle_alpha   90.00
_cell.angle_beta   90.00
_cell.angle_gamma   90.00
#
_symmetry.space_group_name_H-M   'P 1'
#
loop_
_entity.id
_entity.type
_entity.pdbx_description
1 polymer ?
#
loop_
_entity_poly.entity_id
_entity_poly.type
_entity_poly.pdbx_seq_one_letter_code
_entity_poly.pdbx_strand_id
1 'polypeptide(L)'
;MPDLKFVALVFGIILLIVLGVRQGMKKARKLQETGDRPVKIKEAPQKPKMTEAQFDQSWKNLSYLLLLAAAGSLYMVYMATKAALSSVPAVAWVYWIDASFSFAAAVSGVLIWHLRTKSMVFLYFGFTIVPIILFMSIKGFKIDALIHLFPLVLLYFVLKPVWENMKN
;
A
#
# COMPACT_ATOMS: atom_id res chain seq x y z
N MET A 1 -1.32 -6.83 24.31
CA MET A 1 -0.72 -6.69 22.96
C MET A 1 -1.45 -7.66 22.06
N PRO A 2 -1.84 -7.30 20.82
CA PRO A 2 -2.33 -8.30 19.88
C PRO A 2 -1.22 -9.34 19.67
N ASP A 3 -1.60 -10.62 19.75
CA ASP A 3 -0.65 -11.74 19.73
C ASP A 3 0.19 -11.68 18.44
N LEU A 4 1.52 -11.66 18.58
CA LEU A 4 2.46 -11.57 17.46
C LEU A 4 2.17 -12.67 16.42
N LYS A 5 1.70 -13.83 16.89
CA LYS A 5 1.27 -14.94 16.05
C LYS A 5 0.08 -14.57 15.17
N PHE A 6 -0.86 -13.80 15.68
CA PHE A 6 -2.04 -13.35 14.96
C PHE A 6 -1.70 -12.30 13.88
N VAL A 7 -0.83 -11.34 14.21
CA VAL A 7 -0.36 -10.33 13.24
C VAL A 7 0.45 -10.99 12.12
N ALA A 8 1.36 -11.90 12.46
CA ALA A 8 2.13 -12.66 11.48
C ALA A 8 1.25 -13.58 10.62
N LEU A 9 0.21 -14.17 11.20
CA LEU A 9 -0.77 -15.00 10.47
C LEU A 9 -1.53 -14.17 9.44
N VAL A 10 -2.08 -13.01 9.84
CA VAL A 10 -2.81 -12.12 8.94
C VAL A 10 -1.90 -11.61 7.82
N PHE A 11 -0.66 -11.21 8.16
CA PHE A 11 0.34 -10.83 7.18
C PHE A 11 0.66 -11.97 6.21
N GLY A 12 0.86 -13.19 6.72
CA GLY A 12 1.12 -14.39 5.92
C GLY A 12 -0.03 -14.72 4.98
N ILE A 13 -1.28 -14.65 5.43
CA ILE A 13 -2.47 -14.88 4.60
C ILE A 13 -2.53 -13.88 3.46
N ILE A 14 -2.32 -12.59 3.75
CA ILE A 14 -2.38 -11.55 2.71
C ILE A 14 -1.20 -11.68 1.74
N LEU A 15 -0.01 -12.03 2.23
CA LEU A 15 1.16 -12.30 1.40
C LEU A 15 0.95 -13.52 0.50
N LEU A 16 0.29 -14.57 0.98
CA LEU A 16 -0.08 -15.74 0.18
C LEU A 16 -1.11 -15.40 -0.90
N ILE A 17 -2.13 -14.61 -0.58
CA ILE A 17 -3.09 -14.10 -1.58
C ILE A 17 -2.34 -13.30 -2.66
N VAL A 18 -1.44 -12.40 -2.25
CA VAL A 18 -0.61 -11.60 -3.15
C VAL A 18 0.28 -12.46 -4.06
N LEU A 19 0.97 -13.46 -3.50
CA LEU A 19 1.79 -14.38 -4.28
C LEU A 19 0.94 -15.22 -5.23
N GLY A 20 -0.22 -15.69 -4.79
CA GLY A 20 -1.19 -16.43 -5.60
C GLY A 20 -1.67 -15.63 -6.80
N VAL A 21 -2.05 -14.36 -6.60
CA VAL A 21 -2.45 -13.45 -7.69
C VAL A 21 -1.27 -13.20 -8.65
N ARG A 22 -0.07 -12.97 -8.13
CA ARG A 22 1.13 -12.75 -8.96
C ARG A 22 1.49 -13.98 -9.80
N GLN A 23 1.36 -15.19 -9.23
CA GLN A 23 1.58 -16.45 -9.94
C GLN A 23 0.47 -16.70 -10.96
N GLY A 24 -0.79 -16.43 -10.63
CA GLY A 24 -1.93 -16.53 -11.54
C GLY A 24 -1.78 -15.62 -12.76
N MET A 25 -1.38 -14.36 -12.54
CA MET A 25 -1.06 -13.43 -13.63
C MET A 25 0.13 -13.89 -14.48
N LYS A 26 1.20 -14.41 -13.87
CA LYS A 26 2.33 -14.97 -14.62
C LYS A 26 1.91 -16.18 -15.47
N LYS A 27 1.04 -17.03 -14.93
CA LYS A 27 0.51 -18.21 -15.64
C LYS A 27 -0.39 -17.80 -16.80
N ALA A 28 -1.29 -16.83 -16.58
CA ALA A 28 -2.15 -16.26 -17.62
C ALA A 28 -1.34 -15.58 -18.74
N ARG A 29 -0.24 -14.88 -18.37
CA ARG A 29 0.66 -14.24 -19.35
C ARG A 29 1.47 -15.26 -20.15
N LYS A 30 1.97 -16.33 -19.51
CA LYS A 30 2.62 -17.45 -20.21
C LYS A 30 1.67 -18.14 -21.20
N LEU A 31 0.40 -18.35 -20.80
CA LEU A 31 -0.64 -18.90 -21.68
C LEU A 31 -0.93 -17.99 -22.89
N GLN A 32 -0.85 -16.66 -22.73
CA GLN A 32 -0.92 -15.71 -23.85
C GLN A 32 0.32 -15.74 -24.75
N GLU A 33 1.51 -15.93 -24.19
CA GLU A 33 2.79 -16.00 -24.93
C GLU A 33 2.99 -17.33 -25.67
N THR A 34 2.21 -18.37 -25.35
CA THR A 34 2.24 -19.67 -26.08
C THR A 34 1.37 -19.63 -27.35
N GLY A 35 0.67 -18.53 -27.62
CA GLY A 35 0.01 -18.25 -28.89
C GLY A 35 0.97 -17.53 -29.84
N ASP A 36 1.39 -18.24 -30.88
CA ASP A 36 2.34 -17.84 -31.93
C ASP A 36 2.34 -16.35 -32.32
N ARG A 37 3.53 -15.72 -32.26
CA ARG A 37 4.12 -14.90 -33.35
C ARG A 37 5.54 -14.41 -33.01
N PRO A 38 6.43 -14.27 -34.03
CA PRO A 38 7.86 -14.07 -33.85
C PRO A 38 8.22 -12.66 -33.37
N VAL A 39 9.29 -12.61 -32.58
CA VAL A 39 9.89 -11.42 -31.98
C VAL A 39 10.45 -10.50 -33.07
N LYS A 40 9.68 -9.48 -33.44
CA LYS A 40 10.25 -8.22 -33.91
C LYS A 40 10.53 -7.36 -32.69
N ILE A 41 11.76 -6.87 -32.59
CA ILE A 41 12.13 -5.78 -31.67
C ILE A 41 11.29 -4.58 -32.08
N LYS A 42 10.09 -4.47 -31.49
CA LYS A 42 9.25 -3.28 -31.55
C LYS A 42 9.65 -2.44 -30.35
N GLU A 43 9.77 -1.13 -30.57
CA GLU A 43 9.68 -0.12 -29.53
C GLU A 43 8.72 -0.60 -28.44
N ALA A 44 9.13 -0.48 -27.18
CA ALA A 44 8.37 -0.96 -26.03
C ALA A 44 6.89 -0.61 -26.27
N PRO A 45 6.00 -1.60 -26.44
CA PRO A 45 4.64 -1.34 -26.86
C PRO A 45 4.05 -0.37 -25.86
N GLN A 46 3.80 0.87 -26.30
CA GLN A 46 3.06 1.83 -25.49
C GLN A 46 1.75 1.13 -25.20
N LYS A 47 1.57 0.70 -23.94
CA LYS A 47 0.32 0.06 -23.53
C LYS A 47 -0.78 1.01 -23.97
N PRO A 48 -1.78 0.54 -24.73
CA PRO A 48 -2.90 1.39 -25.11
C PRO A 48 -3.42 2.06 -23.83
N LYS A 49 -3.53 3.40 -23.85
CA LYS A 49 -4.16 4.12 -22.74
C LYS A 49 -5.52 3.48 -22.51
N MET A 50 -5.81 3.15 -21.26
CA MET A 50 -7.10 2.56 -20.91
C MET A 50 -8.19 3.54 -21.31
N THR A 51 -9.31 3.03 -21.83
CA THR A 51 -10.50 3.86 -21.96
C THR A 51 -11.01 4.23 -20.57
N GLU A 52 -11.78 5.31 -20.46
CA GLU A 52 -12.33 5.77 -19.18
C GLU A 52 -13.17 4.67 -18.50
N ALA A 53 -13.97 3.93 -19.28
CA ALA A 53 -14.74 2.79 -18.78
C ALA A 53 -13.85 1.66 -18.22
N GLN A 54 -12.73 1.35 -18.87
CA GLN A 54 -11.77 0.35 -18.38
C GLN A 54 -11.05 0.80 -17.11
N PHE A 55 -10.74 2.11 -17.02
CA PHE A 55 -10.18 2.71 -15.80
C PHE A 55 -11.18 2.63 -14.64
N ASP A 56 -12.43 3.05 -14.85
CA ASP A 56 -13.46 3.04 -13.81
C ASP A 56 -13.74 1.62 -13.29
N GLN A 57 -13.79 0.64 -14.19
CA GLN A 57 -13.97 -0.75 -13.81
C GLN A 57 -12.78 -1.27 -12.98
N SER A 58 -11.55 -0.95 -13.41
CA SER A 58 -10.32 -1.32 -12.67
C SER A 58 -10.26 -0.64 -11.31
N TRP A 59 -10.64 0.64 -11.25
CA TRP A 59 -10.72 1.40 -10.01
C TRP A 59 -11.74 0.78 -9.06
N LYS A 60 -12.97 0.53 -9.51
CA LYS A 60 -14.00 -0.10 -8.67
C LYS A 60 -13.54 -1.45 -8.10
N ASN A 61 -12.85 -2.24 -8.90
CA ASN A 61 -12.35 -3.56 -8.52
C ASN A 61 -11.10 -3.54 -7.63
N LEU A 62 -10.40 -2.42 -7.46
CA LEU A 62 -9.15 -2.37 -6.67
C LEU A 62 -9.20 -1.33 -5.56
N SER A 63 -10.09 -0.35 -5.67
CA SER A 63 -10.25 0.77 -4.75
C SER A 63 -10.58 0.35 -3.31
N TYR A 64 -11.13 -0.85 -3.10
CA TYR A 64 -11.33 -1.39 -1.75
C TYR A 64 -10.01 -1.70 -1.03
N LEU A 65 -8.92 -2.03 -1.75
CA LEU A 65 -7.60 -2.22 -1.15
C LEU A 65 -7.00 -0.88 -0.69
N LEU A 66 -7.37 0.21 -1.34
CA LEU A 66 -7.04 1.59 -0.93
C LEU A 66 -7.75 1.94 0.39
N LEU A 67 -9.03 1.59 0.51
CA LEU A 67 -9.78 1.75 1.75
C LEU A 67 -9.23 0.84 2.86
N LEU A 68 -8.81 -0.38 2.52
CA LEU A 68 -8.14 -1.28 3.46
C LEU A 68 -6.79 -0.72 3.91
N ALA A 69 -6.03 -0.09 3.02
CA ALA A 69 -4.79 0.61 3.37
C ALA A 69 -5.07 1.77 4.33
N ALA A 70 -6.08 2.59 4.05
CA ALA A 70 -6.51 3.68 4.93
C ALA A 70 -6.98 3.18 6.31
N ALA A 71 -7.73 2.07 6.34
CA ALA A 71 -8.14 1.42 7.59
C ALA A 71 -6.92 0.87 8.36
N GLY A 72 -5.94 0.29 7.66
CA GLY A 72 -4.66 -0.11 8.25
C GLY A 72 -3.93 1.06 8.88
N SER A 73 -3.88 2.21 8.21
CA SER A 73 -3.33 3.45 8.76
C SER A 73 -4.10 3.95 9.99
N LEU A 74 -5.43 3.91 10.00
CA LEU A 74 -6.22 4.24 11.21
C LEU A 74 -5.95 3.29 12.38
N TYR A 75 -5.78 2.00 12.09
CA TYR A 75 -5.41 1.03 13.12
C TYR A 75 -4.04 1.37 13.74
N MET A 76 -3.08 1.83 12.93
CA MET A 76 -1.79 2.32 13.43
C MET A 76 -1.96 3.55 14.32
N VAL A 77 -2.87 4.48 14.00
CA VAL A 77 -3.19 5.62 14.89
C VAL A 77 -3.62 5.14 16.27
N TYR A 78 -4.54 4.17 16.33
CA TYR A 78 -5.01 3.61 17.59
C TYR A 78 -3.86 2.94 18.38
N MET A 79 -3.06 2.12 17.71
CA MET A 79 -1.93 1.42 18.34
C MET A 79 -0.85 2.39 18.83
N ALA A 80 -0.48 3.37 18.03
CA ALA A 80 0.50 4.40 18.36
C ALA A 80 0.00 5.27 19.52
N THR A 81 -1.27 5.71 19.51
CA THR A 81 -1.85 6.48 20.62
C THR A 81 -1.83 5.68 21.92
N LYS A 82 -2.23 4.40 21.85
CA LYS A 82 -2.18 3.50 23.02
C LYS A 82 -0.75 3.36 23.54
N ALA A 83 0.22 3.17 22.65
CA ALA A 83 1.63 3.07 23.00
C ALA A 83 2.16 4.37 23.62
N ALA A 84 1.80 5.53 23.07
CA ALA A 84 2.18 6.84 23.60
C ALA A 84 1.68 7.03 25.04
N LEU A 85 0.44 6.63 25.32
CA LEU A 85 -0.17 6.74 26.66
C LEU A 85 0.42 5.75 27.68
N SER A 86 0.96 4.61 27.23
CA SER A 86 1.55 3.59 28.10
C SER A 86 3.08 3.66 28.23
N SER A 87 3.74 4.53 27.45
CA SER A 87 5.21 4.58 27.38
C SER A 87 5.82 5.53 28.39
N VAL A 88 7.10 5.29 28.72
CA VAL A 88 7.91 6.23 29.51
C VAL A 88 7.98 7.58 28.76
N PRO A 89 7.85 8.73 29.45
CA PRO A 89 7.76 10.05 28.81
C PRO A 89 8.87 10.35 27.78
N ALA A 90 10.08 9.81 28.00
CA ALA A 90 11.24 10.03 27.12
C ALA A 90 11.07 9.49 25.69
N VAL A 91 10.17 8.52 25.46
CA VAL A 91 9.97 7.87 24.14
C VAL A 91 8.55 8.06 23.61
N ALA A 92 7.63 8.57 24.45
CA ALA A 92 6.22 8.78 24.09
C ALA A 92 6.04 9.68 22.84
N TRP A 93 6.94 10.64 22.62
CA TRP A 93 6.90 11.56 21.48
C TRP A 93 6.99 10.84 20.12
N VAL A 94 7.74 9.74 20.03
CA VAL A 94 7.90 8.96 18.79
C VAL A 94 6.55 8.42 18.33
N TYR A 95 5.75 7.92 19.27
CA TYR A 95 4.43 7.36 19.00
C TYR A 95 3.39 8.45 18.67
N TRP A 96 3.54 9.67 19.20
CA TRP A 96 2.70 10.80 18.80
C TRP A 96 2.97 11.24 17.36
N ILE A 97 4.23 11.21 16.94
CA ILE A 97 4.59 11.43 15.53
C ILE A 97 3.97 10.33 14.67
N ASP A 98 4.15 9.06 15.03
CA ASP A 98 3.53 7.94 14.31
C ASP A 98 2.00 8.12 14.19
N ALA A 99 1.31 8.37 15.30
CA ALA A 99 -0.14 8.57 15.30
C ALA A 99 -0.57 9.69 14.34
N SER A 100 0.16 10.81 14.34
CA SER A 100 -0.16 11.97 13.48
C SER A 100 0.05 11.66 12.00
N PHE A 101 1.18 11.04 11.65
CA PHE A 101 1.51 10.70 10.27
C PHE A 101 0.66 9.54 9.73
N SER A 102 0.37 8.54 10.57
CA SER A 102 -0.57 7.46 10.25
C SER A 102 -1.99 7.98 10.03
N PHE A 103 -2.43 8.98 10.82
CA PHE A 103 -3.73 9.62 10.60
C PHE A 103 -3.78 10.40 9.28
N ALA A 104 -2.73 11.19 9.00
CA ALA A 104 -2.61 11.93 7.76
C ALA A 104 -2.56 11.00 6.53
N ALA A 105 -1.88 9.84 6.65
CA ALA A 105 -1.88 8.80 5.63
C ALA A 105 -3.29 8.20 5.42
N ALA A 106 -4.03 7.92 6.48
CA ALA A 106 -5.41 7.42 6.36
C ALA A 106 -6.31 8.41 5.60
N VAL A 107 -6.27 9.69 5.97
CA VAL A 107 -7.02 10.75 5.29
C VAL A 107 -6.61 10.82 3.82
N SER A 108 -5.30 10.81 3.54
CA SER A 108 -4.79 10.81 2.18
C SER A 108 -5.24 9.59 1.37
N GLY A 109 -5.32 8.40 1.99
CA GLY A 109 -5.82 7.19 1.33
C GLY A 109 -7.27 7.32 0.88
N VAL A 110 -8.11 7.96 1.70
CA VAL A 110 -9.50 8.28 1.34
C VAL A 110 -9.56 9.36 0.24
N LEU A 111 -8.67 10.35 0.28
CA LEU A 111 -8.58 11.36 -0.78
C LEU A 111 -8.10 10.76 -2.10
N ILE A 112 -7.18 9.80 -2.11
CA ILE A 112 -6.80 9.05 -3.31
C ILE A 112 -8.02 8.30 -3.84
N TRP A 113 -8.75 7.62 -2.96
CA TRP A 113 -9.98 6.88 -3.31
C TRP A 113 -11.01 7.76 -4.04
N HIS A 114 -11.18 8.99 -3.56
CA HIS A 114 -12.15 9.95 -4.11
C HIS A 114 -11.64 10.70 -5.34
N LEU A 115 -10.45 11.32 -5.26
CA LEU A 115 -9.93 12.25 -6.28
C LEU A 115 -9.15 11.55 -7.41
N ARG A 116 -8.59 10.36 -7.14
CA ARG A 116 -7.88 9.52 -8.13
C ARG A 116 -6.70 10.20 -8.83
N THR A 117 -6.03 11.13 -8.16
CA THR A 117 -4.87 11.90 -8.65
C THR A 117 -3.54 11.36 -8.12
N LYS A 118 -2.46 11.50 -8.89
CA LYS A 118 -1.10 11.11 -8.49
C LYS A 118 -0.56 11.99 -7.36
N SER A 119 -0.89 13.28 -7.32
CA SER A 119 -0.51 14.17 -6.21
C SER A 119 -0.92 13.61 -4.84
N MET A 120 -2.15 13.07 -4.73
CA MET A 120 -2.62 12.46 -3.48
C MET A 120 -1.86 11.18 -3.14
N VAL A 121 -1.43 10.42 -4.14
CA VAL A 121 -0.56 9.24 -3.92
C VAL A 121 0.80 9.64 -3.34
N PHE A 122 1.43 10.68 -3.90
CA PHE A 122 2.70 11.17 -3.39
C PHE A 122 2.57 11.70 -1.95
N LEU A 123 1.47 12.37 -1.65
CA LEU A 123 1.16 12.87 -0.32
C LEU A 123 0.99 11.73 0.69
N TYR A 124 0.26 10.66 0.33
CA TYR A 124 0.17 9.44 1.13
C TYR A 124 1.54 8.82 1.37
N PHE A 125 2.34 8.69 0.31
CA PHE A 125 3.67 8.10 0.38
C PHE A 125 4.59 8.88 1.32
N GLY A 126 4.58 10.21 1.20
CA GLY A 126 5.29 11.12 2.12
C GLY A 126 4.91 10.89 3.58
N PHE A 127 3.62 10.79 3.87
CA PHE A 127 3.16 10.54 5.23
C PHE A 127 3.55 9.16 5.77
N THR A 128 3.55 8.13 4.94
CA THR A 128 3.95 6.78 5.38
C THR A 128 5.48 6.60 5.51
N ILE A 129 6.28 7.36 4.77
CA ILE A 129 7.75 7.24 4.84
C ILE A 129 8.31 7.76 6.16
N VAL A 130 7.79 8.88 6.66
CA VAL A 130 8.30 9.52 7.88
C VAL A 130 8.34 8.55 9.07
N PRO A 131 7.25 7.86 9.44
CA PRO A 131 7.29 6.90 10.55
C PRO A 131 8.21 5.71 10.25
N ILE A 132 8.31 5.24 8.99
CA ILE A 132 9.25 4.17 8.62
C ILE A 132 10.70 4.58 8.91
N ILE A 133 11.11 5.77 8.44
CA ILE A 133 12.47 6.28 8.67
C ILE A 133 12.72 6.48 10.17
N LEU A 134 11.76 7.08 10.86
CA LEU A 134 11.83 7.33 12.30
C LEU A 134 12.07 6.02 13.08
N PHE A 135 11.24 5.01 12.89
CA PHE A 135 11.38 3.72 13.59
C PHE A 135 12.61 2.93 13.15
N MET A 136 13.04 3.02 11.90
CA MET A 136 14.30 2.39 11.47
C MET A 136 15.54 3.05 12.11
N SER A 137 15.47 4.34 12.43
CA SER A 137 16.58 5.08 13.06
C SER A 137 16.77 4.79 14.55
N ILE A 138 15.76 4.24 15.23
CA ILE A 138 15.78 3.97 16.68
C ILE A 138 15.99 2.47 16.93
N LYS A 139 16.97 2.11 17.77
CA LYS A 139 17.22 0.71 18.14
C LYS A 139 16.01 0.14 18.90
N GLY A 140 15.53 -1.02 18.46
CA GLY A 140 14.39 -1.73 19.09
C GLY A 140 13.05 -1.59 18.35
N PHE A 141 12.92 -0.65 17.41
CA PHE A 141 11.65 -0.29 16.75
C PHE A 141 11.49 -0.83 15.32
N LYS A 142 12.38 -1.73 14.88
CA LYS A 142 12.39 -2.22 13.50
C LYS A 142 11.10 -2.96 13.11
N ILE A 143 10.41 -3.57 14.09
CA ILE A 143 9.15 -4.28 13.85
C ILE A 143 8.02 -3.27 13.56
N ASP A 144 7.98 -2.15 14.28
CA ASP A 144 6.98 -1.09 14.06
C ASP A 144 7.15 -0.47 12.66
N ALA A 145 8.39 -0.32 12.18
CA ALA A 145 8.66 0.09 10.81
C ALA A 145 8.14 -0.89 9.75
N LEU A 146 8.18 -2.21 10.01
CA LEU A 146 7.68 -3.22 9.07
C LEU A 146 6.16 -3.19 8.94
N ILE A 147 5.43 -2.85 10.00
CA ILE A 147 3.96 -2.76 9.97
C ILE A 147 3.52 -1.67 8.99
N HIS A 148 4.26 -0.57 8.91
CA HIS A 148 4.01 0.53 7.98
C HIS A 148 4.20 0.17 6.50
N LEU A 149 4.91 -0.93 6.19
CA LEU A 149 5.05 -1.40 4.82
C LEU A 149 3.76 -2.03 4.29
N PHE A 150 2.89 -2.55 5.17
CA PHE A 150 1.70 -3.26 4.74
C PHE A 150 0.72 -2.37 3.94
N PRO A 151 0.31 -1.18 4.42
CA PRO A 151 -0.54 -0.28 3.65
C PRO A 151 0.10 0.19 2.34
N LEU A 152 1.44 0.35 2.32
CA LEU A 152 2.19 0.68 1.11
C LEU A 152 2.14 -0.41 0.04
N VAL A 153 2.22 -1.68 0.46
CA VAL A 153 2.09 -2.83 -0.44
C VAL A 153 0.68 -2.86 -1.06
N LEU A 154 -0.37 -2.65 -0.26
CA LEU A 154 -1.73 -2.57 -0.77
C LEU A 154 -1.88 -1.45 -1.79
N LEU A 155 -1.37 -0.26 -1.47
CA LEU A 155 -1.38 0.89 -2.38
C LEU A 155 -0.67 0.57 -3.70
N TYR A 156 0.49 -0.07 -3.66
CA TYR A 156 1.22 -0.50 -4.86
C TYR A 156 0.36 -1.40 -5.77
N PHE A 157 -0.38 -2.35 -5.19
CA PHE A 157 -1.25 -3.23 -5.98
C PHE A 157 -2.41 -2.50 -6.65
N VAL A 158 -2.98 -1.51 -5.97
CA VAL A 158 -4.04 -0.68 -6.55
C VAL A 158 -3.50 0.18 -7.68
N LEU A 159 -2.35 0.82 -7.47
CA LEU A 159 -1.83 1.82 -8.39
C LEU A 159 -1.19 1.20 -9.61
N LYS A 160 -0.46 0.09 -9.48
CA LYS A 160 0.27 -0.54 -10.59
C LYS A 160 -0.53 -0.71 -11.89
N PRO A 161 -1.80 -1.20 -11.87
CA PRO A 161 -2.58 -1.34 -13.10
C PRO A 161 -3.12 -0.01 -13.65
N VAL A 162 -3.32 1.01 -12.82
CA VAL A 162 -4.03 2.25 -13.20
C VAL A 162 -3.14 3.49 -13.26
N TRP A 163 -1.89 3.41 -12.80
CA TRP A 163 -0.95 4.52 -12.60
C TRP A 163 -0.80 5.44 -13.82
N GLU A 164 -0.57 4.85 -15.00
CA GLU A 164 -0.37 5.60 -16.26
C GLU A 164 -1.62 6.40 -16.69
N ASN A 165 -2.79 5.97 -16.21
CA ASN A 165 -4.07 6.58 -16.55
C ASN A 165 -4.59 7.52 -15.45
N MET A 166 -3.91 7.62 -14.31
CA MET A 166 -4.29 8.57 -13.25
C MET A 166 -3.97 10.00 -13.67
N LYS A 167 -4.86 10.92 -13.29
CA LYS A 167 -4.63 12.36 -13.40
C LYS A 167 -3.42 12.74 -12.54
N ASN A 168 -2.65 13.72 -12.99
CA ASN A 168 -1.54 14.24 -12.18
C ASN A 168 -2.09 14.83 -10.87
#